data_AF-A0A161XS67-F1
#
_entry.id   AF-A0A161XS67-F1
#
_cell.length_a   1.000
_cell.length_b   1.000
_cell.length_c   1.000
_cell.angle_alpha   90.00
_cell.angle_beta   90.00
_cell.angle_gamma   90.00
#
_symmetry.space_group_name_H-M   'P 1'
#
loop_
_entity.id
_entity.type
_entity.pdbx_description
1 polymer ?
#
loop_
_entity_poly.entity_id
_entity_poly.type
_entity_poly.pdbx_seq_one_letter_code
_entity_poly.pdbx_strand_id
1 'polypeptide(L)'
;MVVEMIPLFGPIPGGAELVVILLIAVLLFGANKIPELARSTGEAMGEFKKGREEVETELREMQDSGTQTQTETETNPTVETEAEAQ
;
A
#
# COMPACT_ATOMS: atom_id res chain seq x y z
N MET A 1 -31.35 15.37 -34.80
CA MET A 1 -31.29 16.11 -33.53
C MET A 1 -30.54 15.23 -32.55
N VAL A 2 -29.25 15.53 -32.39
CA VAL A 2 -28.33 14.81 -31.52
C VAL A 2 -28.59 15.25 -30.08
N VAL A 3 -29.05 14.33 -29.24
CA VAL A 3 -29.04 14.53 -27.78
C VAL A 3 -27.64 14.16 -27.31
N GLU A 4 -26.67 15.01 -27.60
CA GLU A 4 -25.43 15.06 -26.81
C GLU A 4 -25.73 15.90 -25.55
N MET A 5 -26.48 15.29 -24.64
CA MET A 5 -26.42 15.66 -23.24
C MET A 5 -25.26 14.88 -22.64
N ILE A 6 -24.05 15.43 -22.80
CA ILE A 6 -22.98 15.20 -21.83
C ILE A 6 -23.20 16.26 -20.75
N PRO A 7 -23.91 15.95 -19.65
CA PRO A 7 -24.03 16.88 -18.55
C PRO A 7 -22.65 17.13 -17.94
N LEU A 8 -22.45 18.40 -17.61
CA LEU A 8 -21.31 19.11 -17.03
C LEU A 8 -20.85 18.58 -15.65
N PHE A 9 -20.98 17.28 -15.38
CA PHE A 9 -20.31 16.61 -14.29
C PHE A 9 -18.81 16.63 -14.58
N GLY A 10 -18.09 17.56 -13.95
CA GLY A 10 -16.64 17.46 -13.85
C GLY A 10 -16.24 16.09 -13.29
N PRO A 11 -14.97 15.67 -13.48
CA PRO A 11 -14.52 14.31 -13.17
C PRO A 11 -14.64 13.91 -11.69
N ILE A 12 -15.02 14.83 -10.79
CA ILE A 12 -15.24 14.55 -9.38
C ILE A 12 -16.65 15.01 -8.98
N PRO A 13 -17.59 14.09 -8.73
CA PRO A 13 -18.85 14.43 -8.08
C PRO A 13 -18.57 15.07 -6.71
N GLY A 14 -19.22 16.19 -6.42
CA GLY A 14 -19.17 16.82 -5.10
C GLY A 14 -19.75 15.90 -4.02
N GLY A 15 -19.68 16.37 -2.76
CA GLY A 15 -20.14 15.58 -1.61
C GLY A 15 -21.62 15.18 -1.69
N ALA A 16 -22.47 16.02 -2.29
CA ALA A 16 -23.90 15.73 -2.45
C ALA A 16 -24.15 14.62 -3.48
N GLU A 17 -23.45 14.67 -4.62
CA GLU A 17 -23.56 13.66 -5.67
C GLU A 17 -23.04 12.29 -5.20
N LEU A 18 -21.96 12.26 -4.42
CA LEU A 18 -21.48 11.01 -3.79
C LEU A 18 -22.50 10.38 -2.85
N VAL A 19 -23.25 11.18 -2.08
CA VAL A 19 -24.31 10.67 -1.20
C VAL A 19 -25.44 10.04 -2.02
N VAL A 20 -25.81 10.62 -3.17
CA VAL A 20 -26.83 10.05 -4.06
C VAL A 20 -26.36 8.72 -4.66
N ILE A 21 -25.11 8.66 -5.14
CA ILE A 21 -24.52 7.43 -5.67
C ILE A 21 -24.47 6.34 -4.58
N LEU A 22 -24.04 6.70 -3.38
CA LEU A 22 -24.00 5.80 -2.23
C LEU A 22 -25.40 5.28 -1.88
N LEU A 23 -26.42 6.14 -1.89
CA LEU A 23 -27.80 5.76 -1.63
C LEU A 23 -28.29 4.74 -2.67
N ILE A 24 -28.03 4.96 -3.96
CA ILE A 24 -28.38 4.01 -5.03
C ILE A 24 -27.64 2.68 -4.83
N ALA A 25 -26.34 2.72 -4.54
CA ALA A 25 -25.56 1.51 -4.26
C ALA A 25 -26.12 0.72 -3.06
N VAL A 26 -26.52 1.41 -1.99
CA VAL A 26 -27.16 0.81 -0.81
C VAL A 26 -28.53 0.21 -1.15
N LEU A 27 -29.31 0.80 -2.04
CA LEU A 27 -30.59 0.22 -2.48
C LEU A 27 -30.40 -1.04 -3.33
N LEU A 28 -29.36 -1.08 -4.16
CA LEU A 28 -29.07 -2.24 -5.02
C LEU A 28 -28.44 -3.41 -4.25
N PHE A 29 -27.44 -3.11 -3.40
CA PHE A 29 -26.65 -4.13 -2.72
C PHE A 29 -27.08 -4.36 -1.26
N GLY A 30 -27.76 -3.40 -0.64
CA GLY A 30 -28.15 -3.40 0.77
C GLY A 30 -27.15 -2.66 1.67
N ALA A 31 -27.66 -1.99 2.71
CA ALA A 31 -26.84 -1.20 3.66
C ALA A 31 -25.78 -2.03 4.40
N ASN A 32 -26.04 -3.33 4.61
CA ASN A 32 -25.14 -4.22 5.32
C ASN A 32 -24.05 -4.83 4.42
N LYS A 33 -24.22 -4.83 3.09
CA LYS A 33 -23.35 -5.58 2.20
C LYS A 33 -21.99 -4.91 2.02
N ILE A 34 -21.98 -3.60 1.82
CA ILE A 34 -20.74 -2.81 1.70
C ILE A 34 -19.85 -2.92 2.95
N PRO A 35 -20.35 -2.72 4.19
CA PRO A 35 -19.50 -2.87 5.38
C PRO A 35 -19.06 -4.32 5.63
N GLU A 36 -19.91 -5.31 5.32
CA GLU A 36 -19.56 -6.73 5.42
C GLU A 36 -18.44 -7.13 4.44
N LEU A 37 -18.53 -6.66 3.19
CA LEU A 37 -17.49 -6.81 2.16
C LEU A 37 -16.18 -6.13 2.58
N ALA A 38 -16.26 -4.89 3.07
CA ALA A 38 -15.09 -4.15 3.54
C ALA A 38 -14.41 -4.87 4.71
N ARG A 39 -15.19 -5.39 5.67
CA ARG A 39 -14.67 -6.12 6.82
C ARG A 39 -13.99 -7.43 6.41
N SER A 40 -14.67 -8.28 5.66
CA SER A 40 -14.12 -9.58 5.22
C SER A 40 -12.90 -9.41 4.30
N THR A 41 -12.94 -8.44 3.39
CA THR A 41 -11.78 -8.10 2.54
C THR A 41 -10.63 -7.53 3.37
N GLY A 42 -10.94 -6.70 4.37
CA GLY A 42 -9.95 -6.13 5.27
C GLY A 42 -9.26 -7.19 6.14
N GLU A 43 -10.02 -8.12 6.70
CA GLU A 43 -9.51 -9.27 7.45
C GLU A 43 -8.59 -10.13 6.55
N ALA A 44 -9.05 -10.47 5.34
CA ALA A 44 -8.24 -11.24 4.39
C ALA A 44 -6.95 -10.52 3.97
N MET A 45 -7.02 -9.22 3.69
CA MET A 45 -5.83 -8.41 3.36
C MET A 45 -4.87 -8.27 4.54
N GLY A 46 -5.39 -8.21 5.77
CA GLY A 46 -4.59 -8.15 6.99
C GLY A 46 -3.77 -9.43 7.19
N GLU A 47 -4.43 -10.59 7.16
CA GLU A 47 -3.76 -11.89 7.27
C GLU A 47 -2.78 -12.13 6.12
N PHE A 48 -3.15 -11.72 4.90
CA PHE A 48 -2.25 -11.80 3.74
C PHE A 48 -0.99 -10.95 3.93
N LYS A 49 -1.11 -9.73 4.46
CA LYS A 49 0.05 -8.86 4.73
C LYS A 49 0.96 -9.48 5.80
N LYS A 50 0.37 -10.01 6.88
CA LYS A 50 1.12 -10.66 7.96
C LYS A 50 1.88 -11.89 7.45
N GLY A 51 1.22 -12.78 6.71
CA GLY A 51 1.88 -13.94 6.11
C GLY A 51 3.01 -13.56 5.15
N ARG A 52 2.86 -12.47 4.39
CA ARG A 52 3.95 -11.96 3.54
C ARG A 52 5.16 -11.47 4.32
N GLU A 53 4.93 -10.80 5.45
CA GLU A 53 6.00 -10.30 6.33
C GLU A 53 6.75 -11.44 7.04
N GLU A 54 6.02 -12.46 7.49
CA GLU A 54 6.61 -13.69 8.06
C GLU A 54 7.49 -14.41 7.04
N VAL A 55 6.99 -14.60 5.81
CA VAL A 55 7.76 -15.20 4.71
C VAL A 55 9.00 -14.35 4.38
N GLU A 56 8.87 -13.04 4.26
CA GLU A 56 10.02 -12.16 4.01
C GLU A 56 11.08 -12.25 5.12
N THR A 57 10.64 -12.35 6.37
CA THR A 57 11.53 -12.51 7.53
C THR A 57 12.24 -13.85 7.49
N GLU A 58 11.51 -14.95 7.22
CA GLU A 58 12.08 -16.30 7.10
C GLU A 58 13.10 -16.37 5.96
N LEU A 59 12.82 -15.76 4.79
CA LEU A 59 13.77 -15.71 3.68
C LEU A 59 15.05 -14.94 4.04
N ARG A 60 14.94 -13.86 4.82
CA ARG A 60 16.12 -13.09 5.29
C ARG A 60 16.96 -13.90 6.28
N GLU A 61 16.31 -14.57 7.23
CA GLU A 61 16.99 -15.43 8.21
C GLU A 61 17.70 -16.63 7.54
N MET A 62 17.09 -17.21 6.51
CA MET A 62 17.70 -18.26 5.69
C MET A 62 18.91 -17.76 4.89
N GLN A 63 18.86 -16.52 4.38
CA GLN A 63 19.95 -15.91 3.64
C GLN A 63 21.14 -15.57 4.56
N ASP A 64 20.88 -15.09 5.77
CA ASP A 64 21.93 -14.79 6.76
C ASP A 64 22.56 -16.06 7.35
N SER A 65 21.79 -17.14 7.49
CA SER A 65 22.29 -18.43 8.01
C SER A 65 23.20 -19.20 7.03
N GLY A 66 23.27 -18.79 5.76
CA GLY A 66 24.14 -19.38 4.73
C GLY A 66 25.55 -18.76 4.64
N THR A 67 25.84 -17.70 5.38
CA THR A 67 27.11 -16.95 5.29
C THR A 67 27.83 -16.88 6.64
N GLN A 68 28.35 -18.02 7.10
CA GLN A 68 29.45 -18.04 8.07
C GLN A 68 30.65 -18.77 7.46
N THR A 69 31.47 -18.04 6.71
CA THR A 69 32.92 -18.25 6.59
C THR A 69 33.53 -16.99 5.97
N GLN A 70 34.43 -16.33 6.74
CA GLN A 70 35.34 -15.21 6.38
C GLN A 70 34.65 -13.83 6.21
N THR A 71 35.01 -12.74 6.93
CA THR A 71 36.31 -12.29 7.47
C THR A 71 36.09 -11.24 8.57
N GLU A 72 36.70 -11.45 9.74
CA GLU A 72 37.14 -10.37 10.61
C GLU A 72 38.46 -9.80 10.05
N THR A 73 38.54 -8.50 9.78
CA THR A 73 39.80 -7.73 9.84
C THR A 73 39.45 -6.25 10.03
N GLU A 74 39.49 -5.86 11.30
CA GLU A 74 40.04 -4.62 11.83
C GLU A 74 40.80 -3.75 10.80
N THR A 75 40.48 -2.46 10.69
CA THR A 75 41.44 -1.34 10.73
C THR A 75 40.68 -0.04 10.45
N ASN A 76 40.39 0.69 11.52
CA ASN A 76 40.23 2.14 11.46
C ASN A 76 41.55 2.75 10.97
N PRO A 77 41.51 3.76 10.08
CA PRO A 77 42.12 5.01 10.51
C PRO A 77 41.26 6.23 10.17
N THR A 78 41.00 7.02 11.21
CA THR A 78 40.98 8.47 11.17
C THR A 78 42.18 8.99 10.36
N VAL A 79 41.96 9.97 9.48
CA VAL A 79 42.64 11.29 9.43
C VAL A 79 42.30 11.95 8.08
N GLU A 80 41.61 13.09 8.22
CA GLU A 80 41.81 14.37 7.52
C GLU A 80 42.47 14.36 6.13
N THR A 81 41.82 15.05 5.17
CA THR A 81 42.50 16.02 4.28
C THR A 81 41.46 16.81 3.45
N GLU A 82 41.40 18.11 3.77
CA GLU A 82 41.33 19.29 2.86
C GLU A 82 40.14 19.36 1.89
N ALA A 83 39.21 20.33 2.00
CA ALA A 83 39.41 21.76 1.74
C ALA A 83 40.03 22.04 0.36
N GLU A 84 39.20 22.21 -0.67
CA GLU A 84 39.43 23.05 -1.86
C GLU A 84 38.09 23.09 -2.63
N ALA A 85 37.33 24.18 -2.62
CA ALA A 85 37.56 25.39 -3.40
C ALA A 85 37.76 25.07 -4.90
N GLN A 86 36.67 25.14 -5.65
CA GLN A 86 36.60 25.67 -7.02
C GLN A 86 35.15 25.93 -7.41
#